data_AF-A0AA41N2K3-F1
#
_entry.id   AF-A0AA41N2K3-F1
#
_cell.length_a   1.000
_cell.length_b   1.000
_cell.length_c   1.000
_cell.angle_alpha   90.00
_cell.angle_beta   90.00
_cell.angle_gamma   90.00
#
_symmetry.space_group_name_H-M   'P 1'
#
loop_
_entity.id
_entity.type
_entity.pdbx_description
1 polymer ?
#
loop_
_entity_poly.entity_id
_entity_poly.type
_entity_poly.pdbx_seq_one_letter_code
_entity_poly.pdbx_strand_id
1 'polypeptide(L)' 'FKACDEDNKGYLSREDFKVAFVMLFGYKPSKIEADSVMSSINSSTSDRGFLTLEDFKRAFRQVAPKLPERTVLEVFR' A
#
# COMPACT_ATOMS: atom_id res chain seq x y z
N PHE A 1 1.54 -9.14 0.68
CA PHE A 1 2.44 -8.50 -0.25
C PHE A 1 2.40 -9.45 -1.39
N LYS A 2 2.79 -10.72 -1.20
CA LYS A 2 2.35 -11.80 -2.09
C LYS A 2 0.84 -11.86 -2.34
N ALA A 3 0.01 -11.75 -1.30
CA ALA A 3 -1.45 -11.72 -1.46
C ALA A 3 -2.00 -10.55 -2.32
N CYS A 4 -1.19 -9.53 -2.59
CA CYS A 4 -1.58 -8.36 -3.38
C CYS A 4 -0.72 -8.18 -4.63
N ASP A 5 0.48 -8.76 -4.68
CA ASP A 5 1.43 -8.76 -5.79
C ASP A 5 1.18 -10.02 -6.62
N GLU A 6 0.10 -9.98 -7.42
CA GLU A 6 -0.44 -11.13 -8.15
C GLU A 6 0.62 -11.86 -9.00
N ASP A 7 1.56 -11.10 -9.55
CA ASP A 7 2.59 -11.60 -10.46
C ASP A 7 3.97 -11.77 -9.77
N ASN A 8 4.03 -11.60 -8.44
CA ASN A 8 5.26 -11.71 -7.63
C ASN A 8 6.41 -10.83 -8.13
N LYS A 9 6.10 -9.59 -8.56
CA LYS A 9 7.05 -8.63 -9.13
C LYS A 9 7.98 -8.02 -8.07
N GLY A 10 7.63 -8.13 -6.79
CA GLY A 10 8.32 -7.49 -5.68
C GLY A 10 7.88 -6.04 -5.43
N TYR A 11 6.84 -5.58 -6.13
CA TYR A 11 6.25 -4.24 -5.99
C TYR A 11 4.73 -4.30 -6.17
N LEU A 12 4.03 -3.30 -5.66
CA LEU A 12 2.58 -3.13 -5.79
C LEU A 12 2.28 -2.00 -6.76
N SER A 13 1.50 -2.30 -7.78
CA SER A 13 0.87 -1.29 -8.63
C SER A 13 -0.18 -0.49 -7.86
N ARG A 14 -0.77 0.50 -8.54
CA ARG A 14 -1.90 1.25 -7.99
C ARG A 14 -3.13 0.39 -7.73
N GLU A 15 -3.29 -0.72 -8.44
CA GLU A 15 -4.41 -1.64 -8.26
C GLU A 15 -4.15 -2.56 -7.05
N ASP A 16 -2.94 -3.09 -6.95
CA ASP A 16 -2.50 -3.93 -5.84
C ASP A 16 -2.59 -3.19 -4.49
N PHE A 17 -2.27 -1.89 -4.49
CA PHE A 17 -2.49 -1.04 -3.31
C PHE A 17 -3.96 -0.98 -2.89
N LYS A 18 -4.90 -0.87 -3.84
CA LYS A 18 -6.34 -0.83 -3.50
C LYS A 18 -6.78 -2.15 -2.90
N VAL A 19 -6.27 -3.27 -3.41
CA VAL A 19 -6.52 -4.60 -2.83
C VAL A 19 -6.01 -4.65 -1.40
N ALA A 20 -4.77 -4.23 -1.17
CA ALA A 20 -4.19 -4.16 0.17
C ALA A 20 -5.02 -3.27 1.12
N PHE A 21 -5.53 -2.14 0.63
CA PHE A 21 -6.38 -1.24 1.40
C PHE A 21 -7.72 -1.89 1.79
N VAL A 22 -8.35 -2.61 0.85
CA VAL A 22 -9.57 -3.39 1.13
C VAL A 22 -9.31 -4.47 2.17
N MET A 23 -8.18 -5.17 2.09
CA MET A 23 -7.84 -6.20 3.06
C MET A 23 -7.53 -5.64 4.45
N LEU A 24 -6.92 -4.46 4.54
CA LEU A 24 -6.54 -3.83 5.82
C LEU A 24 -7.70 -3.08 6.50
N PHE A 25 -8.58 -2.45 5.72
CA PHE A 25 -9.62 -1.57 6.26
C PHE A 25 -11.06 -2.04 5.97
N GLY A 26 -11.24 -3.08 5.16
CA GLY A 26 -12.56 -3.64 4.84
C GLY A 26 -13.40 -2.79 3.88
N TYR A 27 -12.83 -1.73 3.27
CA TYR A 27 -13.52 -0.90 2.29
C TYR A 27 -12.61 -0.50 1.13
N LYS A 28 -13.24 -0.22 -0.02
CA LYS A 28 -12.52 0.24 -1.23
C LYS A 28 -12.21 1.73 -1.08
N PRO A 29 -10.93 2.15 -1.10
CA PRO A 29 -10.61 3.57 -1.02
C PRO A 29 -11.10 4.30 -2.28
N SER A 30 -11.54 5.54 -2.11
CA SER A 30 -11.83 6.46 -3.20
C SER A 30 -10.55 6.83 -3.97
N LYS A 31 -10.72 7.41 -5.17
CA LYS A 31 -9.58 7.92 -5.95
C LYS A 31 -8.75 8.92 -5.15
N ILE A 32 -9.41 9.83 -4.42
CA ILE A 32 -8.77 10.87 -3.62
C ILE A 32 -8.02 10.28 -2.44
N GLU A 33 -8.61 9.33 -1.70
CA GLU A 33 -7.91 8.66 -0.60
C GLU A 33 -6.65 7.95 -1.11
N ALA A 34 -6.78 7.17 -2.20
CA ALA A 34 -5.65 6.46 -2.78
C ALA A 34 -4.57 7.43 -3.30
N ASP A 35 -4.94 8.49 -4.02
CA ASP A 35 -3.99 9.52 -4.48
C ASP A 35 -3.32 10.24 -3.30
N SER A 36 -4.07 10.55 -2.24
CA SER A 36 -3.54 11.23 -1.06
C SER A 36 -2.52 10.35 -0.32
N VAL A 37 -2.86 9.08 -0.10
CA VAL A 37 -1.93 8.11 0.51
C VAL A 37 -0.69 7.94 -0.38
N MET A 38 -0.88 7.71 -1.69
CA MET A 38 0.25 7.50 -2.61
C MET A 38 1.16 8.73 -2.74
N SER A 39 0.58 9.93 -2.78
CA SER A 39 1.33 11.19 -2.84
C SER A 39 2.08 11.48 -1.54
N SER A 40 1.60 10.99 -0.39
CA SER A 40 2.30 11.16 0.91
C SER A 40 3.63 10.40 1.01
N ILE A 41 3.90 9.48 0.09
CA ILE A 41 5.12 8.65 0.05
C ILE A 41 6.23 9.36 -0.76
N ASN A 42 5.97 10.57 -1.28
CA ASN A 42 6.82 11.33 -2.20
C ASN A 42 8.32 11.31 -1.86
N SER A 43 9.06 10.58 -2.70
CA SER A 43 10.27 11.03 -3.41
C SER A 43 10.82 9.95 -4.37
N SER A 44 10.27 8.72 -4.37
CA SER A 44 10.79 7.61 -5.18
C SER A 44 9.74 6.83 -5.98
N THR A 45 8.45 7.05 -5.69
CA THR A 45 7.32 6.29 -6.26
C THR A 45 6.66 7.01 -7.44
N SER A 46 6.60 8.35 -7.42
CA SER A 46 6.01 9.16 -8.51
C SER A 46 6.69 8.97 -9.86
N ASP A 47 8.00 8.71 -9.87
CA ASP A 47 8.77 8.48 -11.10
C ASP A 47 8.68 7.02 -11.61
N ARG A 48 8.29 6.09 -10.73
CA ARG A 48 8.34 4.64 -11.00
C ARG A 48 6.97 4.02 -11.29
N GLY A 49 5.89 4.61 -10.78
CA GLY A 49 4.53 4.08 -10.97
C GLY A 49 4.20 2.83 -10.14
N PHE A 50 5.08 2.43 -9.22
CA PHE A 50 4.90 1.28 -8.33
C PHE A 50 5.38 1.58 -6.91
N LEU A 51 4.89 0.80 -5.94
CA LEU A 51 5.26 0.85 -4.52
C LEU A 51 6.05 -0.39 -4.14
N THR A 52 7.27 -0.23 -3.64
CA THR A 52 7.98 -1.35 -2.99
C THR A 52 7.31 -1.70 -1.66
N LEU A 53 7.70 -2.83 -1.06
CA LEU A 53 7.26 -3.18 0.30
C LEU A 53 7.62 -2.08 1.32
N GLU A 54 8.78 -1.43 1.17
CA GLU A 54 9.20 -0.34 2.06
C GLU A 54 8.35 0.91 1.87
N ASP A 55 8.06 1.29 0.62
CA ASP A 55 7.15 2.39 0.30
C ASP A 55 5.77 2.13 0.92
N PHE A 56 5.30 0.90 0.80
CA PHE A 56 4.03 0.48 1.35
C PHE A 56 4.00 0.59 2.88
N LYS A 57 5.01 0.06 3.59
CA LYS A 57 5.14 0.20 5.05
C LYS A 57 5.13 1.66 5.47
N ARG A 58 5.88 2.51 4.75
CA ARG A 58 5.98 3.95 5.03
C ARG A 58 4.63 4.65 4.82
N ALA A 59 3.88 4.28 3.78
CA ALA A 59 2.53 4.79 3.54
C ALA A 59 1.62 4.50 4.73
N PHE A 60 1.56 3.24 5.15
CA PHE A 60 0.66 2.79 6.21
C PHE A 60 1.02 3.37 7.57
N ARG A 61 2.31 3.55 7.86
CA ARG A 61 2.74 4.24 9.07
C ARG A 61 2.26 5.70 9.12
N GLN A 62 2.12 6.36 7.98
CA GLN A 62 1.62 7.74 7.91
C GLN A 62 0.10 7.82 8.00
N VAL A 63 -0.62 6.98 7.25
CA VAL A 63 -2.08 7.07 7.15
C VAL A 63 -2.82 6.30 8.24
N ALA A 64 -2.18 5.29 8.82
CA ALA A 64 -2.69 4.48 9.90
C ALA A 64 -1.61 4.25 10.98
N PRO A 65 -1.12 5.31 11.64
CA PRO A 65 -0.04 5.20 12.64
C PRO A 65 -0.40 4.32 13.85
N LYS A 66 -1.70 4.07 14.07
CA LYS A 66 -2.20 3.19 15.12
C LYS A 66 -2.27 1.72 14.71
N LEU A 67 -2.09 1.42 13.42
CA LEU A 67 -2.10 0.07 12.90
C LEU A 67 -0.73 -0.58 13.18
N PRO A 68 -0.68 -1.73 13.87
CA PRO A 68 0.59 -2.42 14.11
C PRO A 68 1.25 -2.81 12.79
N GLU A 69 2.58 -2.63 12.67
CA GLU A 69 3.32 -3.07 11.49
C GLU A 69 3.13 -4.57 11.23
N ARG A 70 2.92 -5.37 12.30
CA ARG A 70 2.57 -6.78 12.18
C ARG A 70 1.28 -6.99 11.39
N THR A 71 0.23 -6.21 11.64
CA THR A 71 -1.05 -6.33 10.91
C THR A 71 -0.87 -6.04 9.43
N VAL A 72 -0.06 -5.02 9.11
CA VAL A 72 0.33 -4.71 7.74
C VAL A 72 1.01 -5.94 7.11
N LEU A 73 1.99 -6.54 7.79
CA LEU A 73 2.69 -7.75 7.31
C LEU A 73 1.82 -9.03 7.27
N GLU A 74 0.82 -9.17 8.13
CA GLU A 74 -0.03 -10.38 8.22
C GLU A 74 -1.10 -10.41 7.14
N VAL A 75 -1.66 -9.26 6.76
CA VAL A 75 -2.47 -9.15 5.53
C VAL A 75 -1.65 -9.54 4.29
N PHE A 76 -0.34 -9.62 4.45
CA PHE A 76 0.61 -9.85 3.39
C PHE A 76 1.27 -11.21 3.32
N ARG A 77 0.94 -12.12 4.24
CA ARG A 77 1.33 -13.53 4.22
C ARG A 77 0.52 -14.35 3.22
#